data_AF-A0A8T4VDR3-F1
#
_entry.id   AF-A0A8T4VDR3-F1
#
_cell.length_a   1.000
_cell.length_b   1.000
_cell.length_c   1.000
_cell.angle_alpha   90.00
_cell.angle_beta   90.00
_cell.angle_gamma   90.00
#
_symmetry.space_group_name_H-M   'P 1'
#
loop_
_entity.id
_entity.type
_entity.pdbx_description
1 polymer ?
#
loop_
_entity_poly.entity_id
_entity_poly.type
_entity_poly.pdbx_seq_one_letter_code
_entity_poly.pdbx_strand_id
1 'polypeptide(L)'
;MALHKLVFPQEVEVHYIIPGMRREFAIAMKGMNIEQKKIAKYLVVSEAAVSQYLSDKRATEVQFSDAVKALIASAAERLIKTNNFMEEGSKILNYIKQEKTTCKICVNFTHEKDKSCKMCFNLPELIGNKINLIQLK
;
A
#
# COMPACT_ATOMS: atom_id res chain seq x y z
N MET A 1 14.82 16.76 5.17
CA MET A 1 14.80 15.87 3.97
C MET A 1 14.06 16.63 2.89
N ALA A 2 14.68 16.85 1.72
CA ALA A 2 14.06 17.63 0.65
C ALA A 2 12.73 16.98 0.25
N LEU A 3 11.65 17.76 0.33
CA LEU A 3 10.30 17.38 -0.09
C LEU A 3 10.35 17.11 -1.60
N HIS A 4 10.67 15.87 -2.00
CA HIS A 4 10.57 15.47 -3.39
C HIS A 4 9.10 15.62 -3.77
N LYS A 5 8.84 16.61 -4.61
CA LYS A 5 7.53 16.92 -5.14
C LYS A 5 7.16 15.76 -6.07
N LEU A 6 6.37 14.82 -5.56
CA LEU A 6 5.93 13.68 -6.34
C LEU A 6 4.94 14.19 -7.38
N VAL A 7 5.11 13.73 -8.61
CA VAL A 7 4.34 14.21 -9.76
C VAL A 7 3.20 13.23 -10.03
N PHE A 8 3.39 11.94 -9.74
CA PHE A 8 2.42 10.89 -10.04
C PHE A 8 1.84 10.24 -8.77
N PRO A 9 0.53 9.94 -8.72
CA PRO A 9 -0.07 9.20 -7.61
C PRO A 9 0.58 7.84 -7.33
N GLN A 10 1.11 7.19 -8.37
CA GLN A 10 1.81 5.93 -8.26
C GLN A 10 3.12 6.07 -7.46
N GLU A 11 3.78 7.22 -7.54
CA GLU A 11 4.96 7.50 -6.72
C GLU A 11 4.57 7.64 -5.25
N VAL A 12 3.42 8.26 -4.95
CA VAL A 12 2.87 8.29 -3.59
C VAL A 12 2.55 6.88 -3.10
N GLU A 13 1.98 6.03 -3.96
CA GLU A 13 1.71 4.63 -3.64
C GLU A 13 3.00 3.86 -3.29
N VAL A 14 4.01 3.93 -4.16
CA VAL A 14 5.27 3.18 -4.01
C VAL A 14 6.10 3.69 -2.83
N HIS A 15 6.15 5.00 -2.59
CA HIS A 15 7.01 5.58 -1.56
C HIS A 15 6.35 5.67 -0.18
N TYR A 16 5.01 5.73 -0.10
CA TYR A 16 4.31 6.01 1.16
C TYR A 16 3.26 4.96 1.50
N ILE A 17 2.33 4.67 0.58
CA ILE A 17 1.18 3.79 0.88
C ILE A 17 1.61 2.34 1.03
N ILE A 18 2.37 1.79 0.07
CA ILE A 18 2.83 0.40 0.11
C ILE A 18 3.77 0.18 1.30
N PRO A 19 4.76 1.04 1.60
CA PRO A 19 5.58 0.91 2.80
C PRO A 19 4.77 1.02 4.10
N GLY A 20 3.82 1.97 4.17
CA GLY A 20 2.93 2.09 5.32
C GLY A 20 2.08 0.83 5.52
N MET A 21 1.49 0.30 4.45
CA MET A 21 0.67 -0.91 4.49
C MET A 21 1.49 -2.09 5.02
N ARG A 22 2.71 -2.28 4.49
CA ARG A 22 3.66 -3.32 4.95
C ARG A 22 4.02 -3.15 6.42
N ARG A 23 4.12 -1.91 6.92
CA ARG A 23 4.32 -1.64 8.35
C ARG A 23 3.14 -2.14 9.18
N GLU A 24 1.91 -1.80 8.82
CA GLU A 24 0.72 -2.25 9.56
C GLU A 24 0.60 -3.78 9.55
N PHE A 25 0.93 -4.44 8.43
CA PHE A 25 1.03 -5.91 8.39
C PHE A 25 2.07 -6.44 9.39
N ALA A 26 3.26 -5.85 9.42
CA ALA A 26 4.32 -6.27 10.34
C ALA A 26 3.92 -6.09 11.81
N ILE A 27 3.26 -4.96 12.15
CA ILE A 27 2.75 -4.68 13.49
C ILE A 27 1.68 -5.72 13.88
N ALA A 28 0.71 -5.98 13.01
CA ALA A 28 -0.33 -6.97 13.25
C ALA A 28 0.25 -8.38 13.49
N MET A 29 1.16 -8.82 12.61
CA MET A 29 1.82 -10.13 12.77
C MET A 29 2.70 -10.20 14.03
N LYS A 30 3.33 -9.08 14.41
CA LYS A 30 4.11 -9.02 15.65
C LYS A 30 3.21 -9.15 16.88
N GLY A 31 2.01 -8.56 16.86
CA GLY A 31 0.97 -8.75 17.89
C GLY A 31 0.49 -10.20 17.99
N MET A 32 0.57 -10.97 16.91
CA MET A 32 0.31 -12.42 16.88
C MET A 32 1.52 -13.28 17.29
N ASN A 33 2.59 -12.68 17.84
CA ASN A 33 3.83 -13.33 18.24
C ASN A 33 4.61 -14.01 17.11
N ILE A 34 4.43 -13.57 15.85
CA ILE A 34 5.23 -14.08 14.74
C ILE A 34 6.65 -13.49 14.79
N GLU A 35 7.66 -14.35 14.58
CA GLU A 35 9.07 -13.94 14.52
C GLU A 35 9.35 -13.02 13.33
N GLN A 36 10.20 -11.99 13.51
CA GLN A 36 10.52 -11.02 12.46
C GLN A 36 11.04 -11.69 11.16
N LYS A 37 11.82 -12.76 11.30
CA LYS A 37 12.30 -13.58 10.18
C LYS A 37 11.17 -14.19 9.36
N LYS A 38 10.10 -14.66 10.01
CA LYS A 38 8.91 -15.18 9.32
C LYS A 38 8.08 -14.06 8.72
N ILE A 39 7.92 -12.93 9.42
CA ILE A 39 7.25 -11.74 8.89
C ILE A 39 7.93 -11.27 7.59
N ALA A 40 9.26 -11.23 7.57
CA ALA A 40 10.03 -10.85 6.38
C ALA A 40 9.73 -11.74 5.17
N LYS A 41 9.61 -13.06 5.40
CA LYS A 41 9.21 -14.02 4.37
C LYS A 41 7.78 -13.79 3.89
N TYR A 42 6.81 -13.68 4.80
CA TYR A 42 5.41 -13.44 4.42
C TYR A 42 5.24 -12.15 3.62
N LEU A 43 5.96 -11.09 4.01
CA LEU A 43 5.87 -9.80 3.34
C LEU A 43 6.82 -9.69 2.14
N VAL A 44 7.65 -10.69 1.84
CA VAL A 44 8.60 -10.64 0.70
C VAL A 44 9.53 -9.41 0.80
N VAL A 45 10.13 -9.18 1.97
CA VAL A 45 11.09 -8.09 2.25
C VAL A 45 12.24 -8.60 3.12
N SER A 46 13.27 -7.78 3.32
CA SER A 46 14.35 -8.08 4.24
C SER A 46 13.91 -7.99 5.71
N GLU A 47 14.59 -8.74 6.60
CA GLU A 47 14.40 -8.63 8.05
C GLU A 47 14.71 -7.21 8.56
N ALA A 48 15.69 -6.54 7.95
CA ALA A 48 16.01 -5.15 8.24
C ALA A 48 14.83 -4.21 7.95
N ALA A 49 14.07 -4.43 6.87
CA ALA A 49 12.88 -3.65 6.58
C ALA A 49 11.79 -3.87 7.63
N VAL A 50 11.60 -5.11 8.10
CA VAL A 50 10.66 -5.42 9.19
C VAL A 50 11.08 -4.72 10.48
N SER A 51 12.37 -4.74 10.83
CA SER A 51 12.88 -4.01 11.99
C SER A 51 12.63 -2.49 11.88
N GLN A 52 12.81 -1.91 10.67
CA GLN A 52 12.49 -0.51 10.41
C GLN A 52 10.99 -0.21 10.55
N TYR A 53 10.13 -1.11 10.10
CA TYR A 53 8.67 -0.98 10.27
C TYR A 53 8.27 -1.00 11.74
N LEU A 54 8.80 -1.94 12.53
CA LEU A 54 8.44 -2.10 13.94
C LEU A 54 9.03 -1.04 14.86
N SER A 55 10.08 -0.34 14.43
CA SER A 55 10.74 0.72 15.22
C SER A 55 10.23 2.14 14.89
N ASP A 56 9.15 2.26 14.12
CA ASP A 56 8.55 3.54 13.70
C ASP A 56 9.51 4.50 12.98
N LYS A 57 10.56 3.95 12.34
CA LYS A 57 11.53 4.77 11.58
C LYS A 57 11.14 4.98 10.11
N ARG A 58 10.08 4.33 9.62
CA ARG A 58 9.71 4.33 8.18
C ARG A 58 8.22 4.50 7.95
N ALA A 59 7.88 5.34 6.95
CA ALA A 59 6.53 5.62 6.47
C ALA A 59 5.57 6.24 7.51
N THR A 60 6.09 6.83 8.59
CA THR A 60 5.29 7.47 9.65
C THR A 60 4.46 8.64 9.14
N GLU A 61 4.80 9.16 7.95
CA GLU A 61 4.06 10.19 7.23
C GLU A 61 2.67 9.71 6.78
N VAL A 62 2.43 8.39 6.74
CA VAL A 62 1.12 7.80 6.44
C VAL A 62 0.52 7.15 7.67
N GLN A 63 -0.60 7.72 8.11
CA GLN A 63 -1.44 7.17 9.16
C GLN A 63 -2.74 6.64 8.53
N PHE A 64 -2.94 5.33 8.61
CA PHE A 64 -4.19 4.71 8.20
C PHE A 64 -5.25 4.86 9.29
N SER A 65 -6.52 4.95 8.87
CA SER A 65 -7.64 4.91 9.81
C SER A 65 -7.73 3.56 10.51
N ASP A 66 -8.37 3.52 11.67
CA ASP A 66 -8.55 2.29 12.44
C ASP A 66 -9.31 1.21 11.64
N ALA A 67 -10.24 1.62 10.77
CA ALA A 67 -10.92 0.71 9.85
C ALA A 67 -9.95 0.01 8.89
N VAL A 68 -9.01 0.75 8.28
CA VAL A 68 -8.00 0.18 7.39
C VAL A 68 -7.02 -0.70 8.18
N LYS A 69 -6.61 -0.28 9.38
CA LYS A 69 -5.75 -1.09 10.25
C LYS A 69 -6.41 -2.43 10.63
N ALA A 70 -7.70 -2.41 10.97
CA ALA A 70 -8.47 -3.62 11.26
C ALA A 70 -8.54 -4.56 10.04
N LEU A 71 -8.77 -4.01 8.84
CA LEU A 71 -8.76 -4.80 7.60
C LEU A 71 -7.39 -5.44 7.32
N ILE A 72 -6.31 -4.69 7.55
CA ILE A 72 -4.94 -5.20 7.42
C ILE A 72 -4.67 -6.32 8.43
N ALA A 73 -5.13 -6.16 9.68
CA ALA A 73 -4.98 -7.20 10.70
C ALA A 73 -5.68 -8.51 10.29
N SER A 74 -6.92 -8.43 9.82
CA SER A 74 -7.63 -9.61 9.29
C SER A 74 -6.95 -10.19 8.04
N ALA A 75 -6.37 -9.35 7.18
CA ALA A 75 -5.59 -9.80 6.03
C ALA A 75 -4.29 -10.50 6.44
N ALA A 76 -3.64 -10.06 7.52
CA ALA A 76 -2.43 -10.68 8.05
C ALA A 76 -2.72 -12.13 8.52
N GLU A 77 -3.85 -12.35 9.20
CA GLU A 77 -4.27 -13.70 9.60
C GLU A 77 -4.49 -14.62 8.40
N ARG A 78 -5.14 -14.11 7.34
CA ARG A 78 -5.33 -14.87 6.09
C ARG A 78 -4.01 -15.14 5.40
N LEU A 79 -3.13 -14.14 5.33
CA LEU A 79 -1.82 -14.25 4.72
C LEU A 79 -0.95 -15.33 5.41
N ILE A 80 -1.00 -15.45 6.73
CA ILE A 80 -0.27 -16.51 7.44
C ILE A 80 -0.73 -17.90 6.99
N LYS A 81 -2.01 -18.06 6.65
CA LYS A 81 -2.62 -19.32 6.21
C LYS A 81 -2.37 -19.61 4.72
N THR A 82 -2.44 -18.59 3.86
CA THR A 82 -2.38 -18.74 2.40
C THR A 82 -0.98 -18.53 1.82
N ASN A 83 -0.10 -17.83 2.54
CA ASN A 83 1.22 -17.41 2.11
C ASN A 83 1.23 -16.64 0.76
N ASN A 84 0.14 -15.90 0.48
CA ASN A 84 -0.03 -15.14 -0.77
C ASN A 84 -0.12 -13.62 -0.51
N PHE A 85 1.03 -12.96 -0.31
CA PHE A 85 1.06 -11.51 -0.06
C PHE A 85 0.63 -10.70 -1.27
N MET A 86 0.88 -11.18 -2.49
CA MET A 86 0.44 -10.48 -3.69
C MET A 86 -1.08 -10.32 -3.70
N GLU A 87 -1.81 -11.36 -3.34
CA GLU A 87 -3.27 -11.32 -3.28
C GLU A 87 -3.78 -10.43 -2.14
N GLU A 88 -3.35 -10.68 -0.89
CA GLU A 88 -3.85 -9.92 0.26
C GLU A 88 -3.41 -8.45 0.21
N GLY A 89 -2.16 -8.18 -0.19
CA GLY A 89 -1.66 -6.83 -0.41
C GLY A 89 -2.45 -6.10 -1.50
N SER A 90 -2.78 -6.76 -2.62
CA SER A 90 -3.57 -6.14 -3.69
C SER A 90 -5.00 -5.81 -3.24
N LYS A 91 -5.65 -6.70 -2.47
CA LYS A 91 -6.98 -6.43 -1.90
C LYS A 91 -6.97 -5.19 -1.02
N ILE A 92 -5.97 -5.06 -0.15
CA ILE A 92 -5.82 -3.89 0.72
C ILE A 92 -5.54 -2.62 -0.09
N LEU A 93 -4.64 -2.66 -1.08
CA LEU A 93 -4.36 -1.50 -1.93
C LEU A 93 -5.61 -1.04 -2.71
N ASN A 94 -6.40 -1.97 -3.22
CA ASN A 94 -7.66 -1.66 -3.90
C ASN A 94 -8.68 -1.02 -2.96
N TYR A 95 -8.78 -1.51 -1.71
CA TYR A 95 -9.63 -0.89 -0.70
C TYR A 95 -9.17 0.54 -0.36
N ILE A 96 -7.87 0.74 -0.11
CA ILE A 96 -7.28 2.06 0.16
C ILE A 96 -7.55 3.05 -0.99
N LYS A 97 -7.50 2.55 -2.25
CA LYS A 97 -7.87 3.32 -3.44
C LYS A 97 -9.35 3.69 -3.40
N GLN A 98 -10.26 2.73 -3.24
CA GLN A 98 -11.71 2.98 -3.23
C GLN A 98 -12.15 3.98 -2.15
N GLU A 99 -11.54 3.93 -0.96
CA GLU A 99 -11.79 4.85 0.15
C GLU A 99 -11.22 6.26 -0.05
N LYS A 100 -10.64 6.54 -1.23
CA LYS A 100 -9.96 7.79 -1.58
C LYS A 100 -8.83 8.17 -0.61
N THR A 101 -8.31 7.21 0.15
CA THR A 101 -7.23 7.44 1.11
C THR A 101 -5.95 7.84 0.37
N THR A 102 -5.70 7.25 -0.80
CA THR A 102 -4.62 7.66 -1.70
C THR A 102 -4.70 9.16 -2.02
N CYS A 103 -5.88 9.72 -2.29
CA CYS A 103 -6.01 11.15 -2.59
C CYS A 103 -5.79 12.05 -1.38
N LYS A 104 -6.22 11.62 -0.18
CA LYS A 104 -5.93 12.35 1.07
C LYS A 104 -4.43 12.46 1.32
N ILE A 105 -3.68 11.42 0.97
CA ILE A 105 -2.23 11.37 1.11
C ILE A 105 -1.56 12.13 -0.04
N CYS A 106 -1.95 11.89 -1.30
CA CYS A 106 -1.39 12.53 -2.49
C CYS A 106 -1.42 14.06 -2.42
N VAL A 107 -2.51 14.67 -1.95
CA VAL A 107 -2.62 16.14 -1.84
C VAL A 107 -1.54 16.74 -0.94
N ASN A 108 -1.00 15.97 0.01
CA ASN A 108 0.09 16.42 0.88
C ASN A 108 1.47 16.38 0.19
N PHE A 109 1.59 15.68 -0.95
CA PHE A 109 2.86 15.45 -1.64
C PHE A 109 2.91 16.00 -3.08
N THR A 110 1.75 16.30 -3.71
CA THR A 110 1.66 16.83 -5.08
C THR A 110 1.37 18.34 -5.10
N HIS A 111 1.60 19.00 -6.25
CA HIS A 111 1.44 20.46 -6.40
C HIS A 111 -0.01 20.91 -6.59
N GLU A 112 -0.88 20.04 -7.11
CA GLU A 112 -2.28 20.34 -7.30
C GLU A 112 -3.05 20.06 -6.02
N LYS A 113 -3.21 21.11 -5.21
CA LYS A 113 -4.15 21.15 -4.07
C LYS A 113 -5.62 21.23 -4.54
N ASP A 114 -5.89 21.02 -5.83
CA ASP A 114 -7.23 21.12 -6.37
C ASP A 114 -8.04 19.89 -5.94
N LYS A 115 -9.13 20.17 -5.22
CA LYS A 115 -10.12 19.19 -4.75
C LYS A 115 -10.86 18.51 -5.91
N SER A 116 -10.68 18.97 -7.15
CA SER A 116 -11.29 18.43 -8.37
C SER A 116 -10.51 17.28 -9.03
N CYS A 117 -9.35 16.87 -8.49
CA CYS A 117 -8.49 15.82 -9.07
C CYS A 117 -9.24 14.50 -9.34
N LYS A 118 -9.26 14.05 -10.61
CA LYS A 118 -9.91 12.78 -11.06
C LYS A 118 -8.92 11.68 -11.47
N MET A 119 -7.61 11.91 -11.32
CA MET A 119 -6.57 11.03 -11.88
C MET A 119 -6.63 9.58 -11.36
N CYS A 120 -6.90 9.39 -10.06
CA CYS A 120 -6.88 8.06 -9.44
C CYS A 120 -8.21 7.29 -9.57
N PHE A 121 -9.29 7.95 -9.99
CA PHE A 121 -10.65 7.38 -9.98
C PHE A 121 -11.28 7.24 -11.37
N ASN A 122 -10.60 7.70 -12.41
CA ASN A 122 -10.97 7.41 -13.79
C ASN A 122 -10.33 6.09 -14.25
N LEU A 123 -10.83 4.97 -13.73
CA LEU A 123 -10.71 3.67 -14.40
C LEU A 123 -12.06 3.31 -15.03
N PRO A 124 -12.47 3.94 -16.14
CA PRO A 124 -13.45 3.31 -17.01
C PRO A 124 -12.78 2.09 -17.64
N GLU A 125 -13.26 0.89 -17.27
CA GLU A 125 -13.32 -0.27 -18.18
C GLU A 125 -12.01 -0.81 -18.79
N LEU A 126 -10.84 -0.63 -18.18
CA LEU A 126 -9.61 -1.31 -18.63
C LEU A 126 -9.55 -2.82 -18.32
N ILE A 127 -10.66 -3.42 -17.89
CA ILE A 127 -10.84 -4.87 -17.79
C ILE A 127 -12.10 -5.33 -18.54
N GLY A 128 -12.48 -4.60 -19.60
CA GLY A 128 -13.65 -4.90 -20.43
C GLY A 128 -13.40 -4.92 -21.94
N ASN A 129 -12.26 -4.43 -22.42
CA ASN A 129 -11.89 -4.52 -23.84
C ASN A 129 -10.60 -5.29 -24.00
N LYS A 130 -10.71 -6.42 -24.71
CA LYS A 130 -9.60 -7.26 -25.18
C LYS A 130 -8.45 -6.37 -25.62
N ILE A 131 -7.29 -6.52 -24.99
CA ILE A 131 -6.03 -6.05 -25.57
C ILE A 131 -5.86 -6.83 -26.88
N ASN A 132 -6.22 -6.21 -28.00
CA ASN A 132 -5.74 -6.67 -29.30
C ASN A 132 -4.25 -6.34 -29.34
N LEU A 133 -3.43 -7.30 -28.93
CA LEU A 133 -1.99 -7.34 -29.18
C LEU A 133 -1.72 -7.47 -30.68
N ILE A 134 -2.10 -6.48 -31.49
CA ILE A 134 -1.65 -6.37 -32.88
C ILE A 134 -1.55 -4.88 -33.20
N GLN A 135 -0.33 -4.36 -33.16
CA GLN A 135 0.32 -3.51 -34.17
C GLN A 135 1.50 -2.76 -33.55
N LEU A 136 2.56 -3.53 -33.26
CA LEU A 136 3.92 -3.04 -33.44
C LEU A 136 4.45 -3.76 -34.68
N LYS A 137 4.28 -3.12 -35.84
CA LYS A 137 5.12 -3.36 -37.02
C LYS A 137 6.22 -2.32 -37.00
#